data_AF-A0AAU4RL52-F1
#
_entry.id   AF-A0AAU4RL52-F1
#
_cell.length_a   1.000
_cell.length_b   1.000
_cell.length_c   1.000
_cell.angle_alpha   90.00
_cell.angle_beta   90.00
_cell.angle_gamma   90.00
#
_symmetry.space_group_name_H-M   'P 1'
#
loop_
_entity.id
_entity.type
_entity.pdbx_description
1 polymer ?
#
loop_
_entity_poly.entity_id
_entity_poly.type
_entity_poly.pdbx_seq_one_letter_code
_entity_poly.pdbx_strand_id
1 'polypeptide(L)'
;MTDLDGGRGDRLALAVLVQYRMATTDQMHRVIAPEARIEQTRRRMAKLRAEGLVDRITLPQAGRLRVWFPTSYGVRIACEWPELRGRRPPNSIADPTAARLRAGHTLAVTETALVFLEEARRRGELCRPLDWIPEVYHPVGGGEGVIPDALMYYKRGREGEVGAMLRAFVEVDRATMGPERLAAKLTSYGRLHAYVPMPVGRRRRYATTQQQPVQEEWRRHYPLFPRLLFVLDGTGPAGVTTRIEALNAAATTTPTLAGFLREVPVLAAALTDLRSKGPTERVWHPVQDPDRMVAWSQ
;
A
#
# COMPACT_ATOMS: atom_id res chain seq x y z
N MET A 1 -2.14 -34.76 -16.66
CA MET A 1 -1.88 -34.33 -15.27
C MET A 1 -1.47 -32.85 -15.27
N THR A 2 -2.28 -31.98 -15.88
CA THR A 2 -1.74 -30.75 -16.53
C THR A 2 -2.62 -29.49 -16.47
N ASP A 3 -3.63 -29.43 -15.59
CA ASP A 3 -4.59 -28.30 -15.57
C ASP A 3 -4.75 -27.61 -14.20
N LEU A 4 -4.13 -28.15 -13.13
CA LEU A 4 -4.25 -27.59 -11.78
C LEU A 4 -3.37 -26.34 -11.58
N ASP A 5 -2.20 -26.27 -12.23
CA ASP A 5 -1.30 -25.11 -12.14
C ASP A 5 -1.81 -23.91 -12.95
N GLY A 6 -2.53 -24.16 -14.06
CA GLY A 6 -3.17 -23.12 -14.86
C GLY A 6 -4.26 -22.38 -14.08
N GLY A 7 -5.17 -23.13 -13.45
CA GLY A 7 -6.23 -22.56 -12.62
C GLY A 7 -5.71 -21.78 -11.40
N ARG A 8 -4.61 -22.24 -10.78
CA ARG A 8 -3.98 -21.53 -9.66
C ARG A 8 -3.37 -20.20 -10.07
N GLY A 9 -2.70 -20.16 -11.23
CA GLY A 9 -2.10 -18.93 -11.78
C GLY A 9 -3.15 -17.89 -12.17
N ASP A 10 -4.25 -18.33 -12.78
CA ASP A 10 -5.36 -17.45 -13.20
C ASP A 10 -6.10 -16.86 -11.98
N ARG A 11 -6.34 -17.69 -10.96
CA ARG A 11 -6.89 -17.25 -9.67
C ARG A 11 -6.01 -16.20 -9.01
N LEU A 12 -4.69 -16.44 -8.90
CA LEU A 12 -3.77 -15.47 -8.30
C LEU A 12 -3.74 -14.16 -9.10
N ALA A 13 -3.71 -14.22 -10.43
CA ALA A 13 -3.70 -13.04 -11.28
C ALA A 13 -4.95 -12.17 -11.08
N LEU A 14 -6.14 -12.78 -11.04
CA LEU A 14 -7.36 -12.04 -10.77
C LEU A 14 -7.36 -11.48 -9.35
N ALA A 15 -6.94 -12.26 -8.35
CA ALA A 15 -6.91 -11.80 -6.96
C ALA A 15 -5.98 -10.59 -6.77
N VAL A 16 -4.78 -10.66 -7.35
CA VAL A 16 -3.83 -9.55 -7.35
C VAL A 16 -4.40 -8.34 -8.06
N LEU A 17 -4.99 -8.50 -9.25
CA LEU A 17 -5.52 -7.35 -9.98
C LEU A 17 -6.74 -6.72 -9.26
N VAL A 18 -7.56 -7.52 -8.59
CA VAL A 18 -8.66 -7.01 -7.76
C VAL A 18 -8.13 -6.22 -6.56
N GLN A 19 -7.08 -6.71 -5.89
CA GLN A 19 -6.47 -6.02 -4.76
C GLN A 19 -5.73 -4.75 -5.20
N TYR A 20 -4.94 -4.82 -6.28
CA TYR A 20 -4.09 -3.73 -6.79
C TYR A 20 -4.87 -2.73 -7.65
N ARG A 21 -6.06 -3.12 -8.10
CA ARG A 21 -7.03 -2.38 -8.92
C ARG A 21 -6.59 -2.10 -10.35
N MET A 22 -5.32 -1.78 -10.58
CA MET A 22 -4.77 -1.57 -11.91
C MET A 22 -3.32 -2.00 -11.98
N ALA A 23 -2.92 -2.61 -13.09
CA ALA A 23 -1.53 -2.95 -13.36
C ALA A 23 -1.28 -3.06 -14.87
N THR A 24 -0.05 -2.79 -15.30
CA THR A 24 0.38 -3.15 -16.66
C THR A 24 0.62 -4.66 -16.76
N THR A 25 0.74 -5.19 -17.97
CA THR A 25 1.16 -6.59 -18.17
C THR A 25 2.52 -6.87 -17.55
N ASP A 26 3.46 -5.93 -17.66
CA ASP A 26 4.81 -6.07 -17.11
C ASP A 26 4.77 -6.12 -15.58
N GLN A 27 4.02 -5.21 -14.97
CA GLN A 27 3.82 -5.19 -13.52
C GLN A 27 3.14 -6.49 -13.04
N MET A 28 2.06 -6.93 -13.70
CA MET A 28 1.42 -8.21 -13.36
C MET A 28 2.41 -9.37 -13.43
N HIS A 29 3.25 -9.41 -14.48
CA HIS A 29 4.25 -10.46 -14.65
C HIS A 29 5.28 -10.46 -13.52
N ARG A 30 5.85 -9.30 -13.19
CA ARG A 30 6.81 -9.12 -12.11
C ARG A 30 6.21 -9.43 -10.73
N VAL A 31 4.91 -9.20 -10.53
CA VAL A 31 4.21 -9.53 -9.27
C VAL A 31 3.96 -11.04 -9.14
N ILE A 32 3.38 -11.68 -10.16
CA ILE A 32 2.83 -13.05 -9.99
C ILE A 32 3.76 -14.17 -10.46
N ALA A 33 4.63 -13.90 -11.44
CA ALA A 33 5.40 -14.95 -12.11
C ALA A 33 6.69 -14.38 -12.74
N PRO A 34 7.60 -13.78 -11.97
CA PRO A 34 8.81 -13.13 -12.50
C PRO A 34 9.76 -14.11 -13.21
N GLU A 35 9.80 -15.38 -12.79
CA GLU A 35 10.66 -16.42 -13.39
C GLU A 35 10.07 -17.03 -14.68
N ALA A 36 8.80 -16.74 -14.99
CA ALA A 36 8.15 -17.24 -16.19
C ALA A 36 8.45 -16.36 -17.41
N ARG A 37 8.10 -16.82 -18.61
CA ARG A 37 8.11 -15.94 -19.79
C ARG A 37 6.91 -14.98 -19.74
N ILE A 38 7.14 -13.69 -20.02
CA ILE A 38 6.08 -12.66 -20.02
C ILE A 38 4.89 -13.01 -20.92
N GLU A 39 5.09 -13.80 -21.98
CA GLU A 39 4.05 -14.33 -22.86
C GLU A 39 3.00 -15.15 -22.10
N GLN A 40 3.38 -15.86 -21.04
CA GLN A 40 2.43 -16.61 -20.22
C GLN A 40 1.49 -15.66 -19.48
N THR A 41 2.01 -14.59 -18.89
CA THR A 41 1.19 -13.54 -18.27
C THR A 41 0.29 -12.87 -19.30
N ARG A 42 0.80 -12.55 -20.51
CA ARG A 42 -0.02 -11.99 -21.59
C ARG A 42 -1.20 -12.90 -21.96
N ARG A 43 -0.95 -14.20 -22.13
CA ARG A 43 -1.99 -15.20 -22.44
C ARG A 43 -3.01 -15.29 -21.30
N ARG A 44 -2.55 -15.30 -20.05
CA ARG A 44 -3.42 -15.30 -18.86
C ARG A 44 -4.33 -14.07 -18.81
N MET A 45 -3.78 -12.87 -18.99
CA MET A 45 -4.59 -11.64 -19.00
C MET A 45 -5.59 -11.61 -20.16
N ALA A 46 -5.20 -12.12 -21.33
CA ALA A 46 -6.11 -12.25 -22.48
C ALA A 46 -7.25 -13.24 -22.20
N LYS A 47 -6.96 -14.38 -21.56
CA LYS A 47 -7.96 -15.37 -21.14
C LYS A 47 -8.95 -14.79 -20.14
N LEU A 48 -8.46 -14.18 -19.05
CA LEU A 48 -9.31 -13.53 -18.04
C LEU A 48 -10.22 -12.45 -18.65
N ARG A 49 -9.74 -11.75 -19.69
CA ARG A 49 -10.55 -10.77 -20.42
C ARG A 49 -11.61 -11.41 -21.31
N ALA A 50 -11.28 -12.51 -22.00
CA ALA A 50 -12.26 -13.26 -22.78
C ALA A 50 -13.40 -13.81 -21.90
N GLU A 51 -13.10 -14.15 -20.64
CA GLU A 51 -14.06 -14.56 -19.61
C GLU A 51 -14.81 -13.38 -18.95
N GLY A 52 -14.51 -12.13 -19.34
CA GLY A 52 -15.16 -10.93 -18.80
C GLY A 52 -14.76 -10.58 -17.37
N LEU A 53 -13.72 -11.19 -16.80
CA LEU A 53 -13.25 -10.96 -15.43
C LEU A 53 -12.40 -9.69 -15.30
N VAL A 54 -11.69 -9.33 -16.38
CA VAL A 54 -10.85 -8.12 -16.44
C VAL A 54 -11.08 -7.40 -17.76
N ASP A 55 -10.78 -6.11 -17.81
CA ASP A 55 -10.72 -5.35 -19.05
C ASP A 55 -9.44 -4.50 -19.09
N ARG A 56 -9.23 -3.76 -20.18
CA ARG A 56 -8.04 -2.93 -20.37
C ARG A 56 -8.35 -1.59 -21.01
N ILE A 57 -7.62 -0.57 -20.55
CA ILE A 57 -7.49 0.70 -21.26
C ILE A 57 -6.13 0.80 -21.95
N THR A 58 -6.04 1.71 -22.92
CA THR A 58 -4.77 2.10 -23.54
C THR A 58 -4.53 3.57 -23.23
N LEU A 59 -3.44 3.88 -22.54
CA LEU A 59 -3.07 5.25 -22.22
C LEU A 59 -2.41 5.92 -23.45
N PRO A 60 -2.64 7.24 -23.66
CA PRO A 60 -2.14 7.97 -24.83
C PRO A 60 -0.64 8.28 -24.80
N GLN A 61 0.07 7.93 -23.72
CA GLN A 61 1.50 8.18 -23.54
C GLN A 61 2.34 7.47 -24.63
N ALA A 62 3.56 7.98 -24.87
CA ALA A 62 4.52 7.37 -25.79
C ALA A 62 4.68 5.87 -25.46
N GLY A 63 4.28 5.00 -26.40
CA GLY A 63 4.29 3.54 -26.22
C GLY A 63 2.92 2.88 -26.02
N ARG A 64 1.79 3.62 -26.00
CA ARG A 64 0.42 3.07 -25.93
C ARG A 64 0.27 2.03 -24.81
N LEU A 65 0.64 2.43 -23.59
CA LEU A 65 0.68 1.53 -22.45
C LEU A 65 -0.70 0.91 -22.17
N ARG A 66 -0.75 -0.42 -22.13
CA ARG A 66 -1.96 -1.18 -21.81
C ARG A 66 -2.04 -1.41 -20.32
N VAL A 67 -3.16 -1.00 -19.73
CA VAL A 67 -3.41 -1.14 -18.29
C VAL A 67 -4.65 -1.99 -18.09
N TRP A 68 -4.50 -3.05 -17.30
CA TRP A 68 -5.56 -3.96 -16.93
C TRP A 68 -6.25 -3.45 -15.67
N PHE A 69 -7.56 -3.70 -15.56
CA PHE A 69 -8.36 -3.44 -14.38
C PHE A 69 -9.45 -4.52 -14.27
N PRO A 70 -9.91 -4.87 -13.05
CA PRO A 70 -10.95 -5.87 -12.88
C PRO A 70 -12.31 -5.31 -13.27
N THR A 71 -13.17 -6.13 -13.89
CA THR A 71 -14.57 -5.77 -14.10
C THR A 71 -15.35 -5.95 -12.80
N SER A 72 -16.55 -5.35 -12.69
CA SER A 72 -17.46 -5.63 -11.56
C SER A 72 -17.73 -7.13 -11.38
N TYR A 73 -17.77 -7.88 -12.48
CA TYR A 73 -17.92 -9.34 -12.45
C TYR A 73 -16.70 -10.03 -11.86
N GLY A 74 -15.49 -9.67 -12.30
CA GLY A 74 -14.25 -10.22 -11.75
C GLY A 74 -14.06 -9.91 -10.28
N VAL A 75 -14.37 -8.69 -9.83
CA VAL A 75 -14.35 -8.33 -8.40
C VAL A 75 -15.30 -9.22 -7.60
N ARG A 76 -16.55 -9.39 -8.06
CA ARG A 76 -17.54 -10.22 -7.38
C ARG A 76 -17.05 -11.66 -7.21
N ILE A 77 -16.53 -12.28 -8.27
CA ILE A 77 -16.01 -13.65 -8.21
C ILE A 77 -14.81 -13.76 -7.28
N ALA A 78 -13.87 -12.83 -7.38
CA ALA A 78 -12.64 -12.88 -6.59
C ALA A 78 -12.89 -12.64 -5.09
N CYS A 79 -13.86 -11.81 -4.72
CA CYS A 79 -14.19 -11.55 -3.31
C CYS A 79 -14.78 -12.76 -2.57
N GLU A 80 -15.26 -13.79 -3.27
CA GLU A 80 -15.72 -15.05 -2.64
C GLU A 80 -14.56 -15.94 -2.18
N TRP A 81 -13.37 -15.69 -2.71
CA TRP A 81 -12.18 -16.48 -2.43
C TRP A 81 -11.63 -16.21 -1.01
N PRO A 82 -11.15 -17.24 -0.28
CA PRO A 82 -10.60 -17.05 1.07
C PRO A 82 -9.53 -15.96 1.17
N GLU A 83 -8.71 -15.81 0.13
CA GLU A 83 -7.59 -14.86 0.09
C GLU A 83 -8.06 -13.39 0.04
N LEU A 84 -9.27 -13.13 -0.45
CA LEU A 84 -9.87 -11.79 -0.56
C LEU A 84 -11.16 -11.62 0.25
N ARG A 85 -11.54 -12.63 1.03
CA ARG A 85 -12.77 -12.58 1.83
C ARG A 85 -12.72 -11.41 2.81
N GLY A 86 -13.81 -10.63 2.84
CA GLY A 86 -13.90 -9.42 3.67
C GLY A 86 -13.11 -8.22 3.12
N ARG A 87 -12.41 -8.36 2.00
CA ARG A 87 -11.69 -7.29 1.30
C ARG A 87 -12.48 -6.89 0.05
N ARG A 88 -13.56 -6.15 0.24
CA ARG A 88 -14.27 -5.53 -0.88
C ARG A 88 -13.71 -4.13 -1.09
N PRO A 89 -13.05 -3.83 -2.24
CA PRO A 89 -12.60 -2.48 -2.51
C PRO A 89 -13.80 -1.52 -2.47
N PRO A 90 -13.76 -0.43 -1.68
CA PRO A 90 -14.92 0.45 -1.50
C PRO A 90 -15.32 1.15 -2.81
N ASN A 91 -14.38 1.31 -3.74
CA ASN A 91 -14.58 1.94 -5.04
C ASN A 91 -14.02 1.04 -6.15
N SER A 92 -14.83 0.09 -6.66
CA SER A 92 -14.45 -0.67 -7.84
C SER A 92 -14.31 0.27 -9.04
N ILE A 93 -13.18 0.20 -9.75
CA ILE A 93 -12.98 0.91 -11.01
C ILE A 93 -13.82 0.18 -12.07
N ALA A 94 -15.10 0.50 -12.14
CA ALA A 94 -16.06 -0.22 -12.97
C ALA A 94 -16.10 0.28 -14.43
N ASP A 95 -15.50 1.43 -14.74
CA ASP A 95 -15.58 2.09 -16.05
C ASP A 95 -14.20 2.52 -16.60
N PRO A 96 -13.94 2.38 -17.92
CA PRO A 96 -12.70 2.82 -18.57
C PRO A 96 -12.30 4.29 -18.33
N THR A 97 -13.26 5.20 -18.16
CA THR A 97 -12.99 6.62 -17.90
C THR A 97 -12.42 6.80 -16.50
N ALA A 98 -13.06 6.19 -15.50
CA ALA A 98 -12.58 6.17 -14.13
C ALA A 98 -11.20 5.51 -14.03
N ALA A 99 -10.97 4.42 -14.78
CA ALA A 99 -9.68 3.77 -14.88
C ALA A 99 -8.61 4.74 -15.41
N ARG A 100 -8.90 5.47 -16.49
CA ARG A 100 -7.95 6.40 -17.09
C ARG A 100 -7.54 7.54 -16.14
N LEU A 101 -8.50 8.09 -15.39
CA LEU A 101 -8.25 9.17 -14.43
C LEU A 101 -7.39 8.72 -13.24
N ARG A 102 -7.51 7.46 -12.81
CA ARG A 102 -6.77 6.91 -11.66
C ARG A 102 -5.45 6.24 -12.03
N ALA A 103 -5.25 5.90 -13.30
CA ALA A 103 -4.13 5.09 -13.75
C ALA A 103 -2.76 5.61 -13.28
N GLY A 104 -2.50 6.92 -13.38
CA GLY A 104 -1.20 7.49 -13.02
C GLY A 104 -0.79 7.19 -11.57
N HIS A 105 -1.71 7.39 -10.63
CA HIS A 105 -1.47 7.14 -9.21
C HIS A 105 -1.47 5.64 -8.88
N THR A 106 -2.48 4.89 -9.33
CA THR A 106 -2.60 3.46 -9.02
C THR A 106 -1.43 2.64 -9.59
N LEU A 107 -0.91 2.99 -10.76
CA LEU A 107 0.27 2.34 -11.33
C LEU A 107 1.54 2.63 -10.53
N ALA A 108 1.66 3.82 -9.92
CA ALA A 108 2.79 4.18 -9.06
C ALA A 108 2.74 3.47 -7.70
N VAL A 109 1.54 3.31 -7.13
CA VAL A 109 1.32 2.46 -5.95
C VAL A 109 1.71 1.01 -6.25
N THR A 110 1.34 0.49 -7.43
CA THR A 110 1.74 -0.85 -7.89
C THR A 110 3.26 -0.95 -8.11
N GLU A 111 3.89 0.07 -8.68
CA GLU A 111 5.34 0.10 -8.86
C GLU A 111 6.08 0.11 -7.52
N THR A 112 5.54 0.84 -6.54
CA THR A 112 6.07 0.85 -5.17
C THR A 112 5.97 -0.55 -4.54
N ALA A 113 4.84 -1.24 -4.72
CA ALA A 113 4.71 -2.61 -4.24
C ALA A 113 5.79 -3.54 -4.84
N LEU A 114 6.05 -3.41 -6.16
CA LEU A 114 7.04 -4.22 -6.85
C LEU A 114 8.44 -4.09 -6.28
N VAL A 115 8.85 -2.87 -5.93
CA VAL A 115 10.14 -2.60 -5.29
C VAL A 115 10.33 -3.45 -4.02
N PHE A 116 9.30 -3.54 -3.17
CA PHE A 116 9.37 -4.37 -1.95
C PHE A 116 9.27 -5.87 -2.24
N LEU A 117 8.41 -6.28 -3.18
CA LEU A 117 8.26 -7.68 -3.56
C LEU A 117 9.53 -8.27 -4.18
N GLU A 118 10.22 -7.48 -5.02
CA GLU A 118 11.47 -7.88 -5.66
C GLU A 118 12.60 -7.95 -4.67
N GLU A 119 12.68 -6.98 -3.76
CA GLU A 119 13.69 -6.98 -2.72
C GLU A 119 13.52 -8.15 -1.75
N ALA A 120 12.28 -8.44 -1.34
CA ALA A 120 12.00 -9.61 -0.51
C ALA A 120 12.46 -10.90 -1.20
N ARG A 121 12.13 -11.08 -2.49
CA ARG A 121 12.59 -12.22 -3.29
C ARG A 121 14.11 -12.31 -3.35
N ARG A 122 14.79 -11.20 -3.65
CA ARG A 122 16.26 -11.12 -3.74
C ARG A 122 16.94 -11.53 -2.44
N ARG A 123 16.35 -11.17 -1.31
CA ARG A 123 16.90 -11.44 0.03
C ARG A 123 16.40 -12.76 0.64
N GLY A 124 15.50 -13.47 -0.04
CA GLY A 124 14.82 -14.65 0.51
C GLY A 124 13.93 -14.33 1.71
N GLU A 125 13.49 -13.09 1.83
CA GLU A 125 12.53 -12.61 2.84
C GLU A 125 11.09 -12.75 2.30
N LEU A 126 10.09 -12.51 3.16
CA LEU A 126 8.69 -12.76 2.82
C LEU A 126 7.91 -11.45 2.65
N CYS A 127 7.56 -11.17 1.41
CA CYS A 127 6.53 -10.21 1.03
C CYS A 127 5.80 -10.82 -0.18
N ARG A 128 4.61 -11.36 0.02
CA ARG A 128 3.83 -11.99 -1.05
C ARG A 128 2.96 -10.95 -1.75
N PRO A 129 2.54 -11.18 -3.00
CA PRO A 129 1.66 -10.25 -3.73
C PRO A 129 0.44 -9.79 -2.94
N LEU A 130 -0.18 -10.67 -2.14
CA LEU A 130 -1.39 -10.32 -1.37
C LEU A 130 -1.11 -9.70 0.00
N ASP A 131 0.16 -9.54 0.39
CA ASP A 131 0.61 -8.85 1.60
C ASP A 131 0.67 -7.33 1.44
N TRP A 132 0.49 -6.82 0.21
CA TRP A 132 0.33 -5.40 -0.11
C TRP A 132 -1.14 -5.06 -0.36
N ILE A 133 -1.76 -4.32 0.54
CA ILE A 133 -3.21 -4.06 0.56
C ILE A 133 -3.49 -2.57 0.33
N PRO A 134 -3.91 -2.16 -0.88
CA PRO A 134 -4.22 -0.76 -1.15
C PRO A 134 -5.48 -0.26 -0.44
N GLU A 135 -5.47 1.02 -0.07
CA GLU A 135 -6.64 1.78 0.42
C GLU A 135 -7.43 1.08 1.54
N VAL A 136 -6.75 0.78 2.65
CA VAL A 136 -7.40 0.29 3.87
C VAL A 136 -7.94 1.48 4.66
N TYR A 137 -9.22 1.49 5.03
CA TYR A 137 -9.82 2.59 5.79
C TYR A 137 -9.62 2.42 7.30
N HIS A 138 -9.19 3.48 7.97
CA HIS A 138 -9.01 3.56 9.43
C HIS A 138 -9.85 4.72 10.00
N PRO A 139 -10.91 4.45 10.78
CA PRO A 139 -11.77 5.50 11.30
C PRO A 139 -11.06 6.34 12.38
N VAL A 140 -11.30 7.66 12.38
CA VAL A 140 -10.80 8.60 13.41
C VAL A 140 -11.92 9.41 14.08
N GLY A 141 -13.16 8.90 14.01
CA GLY A 141 -14.35 9.51 14.61
C GLY A 141 -15.03 10.55 13.72
N GLY A 142 -16.29 10.89 14.01
CA GLY A 142 -17.03 11.92 13.27
C GLY A 142 -17.29 11.64 11.79
N GLY A 143 -17.15 10.38 11.34
CA GLY A 143 -17.23 10.00 9.92
C GLY A 143 -15.92 10.22 9.14
N GLU A 144 -14.88 10.75 9.78
CA GLU A 144 -13.55 10.90 9.19
C GLU A 144 -12.72 9.62 9.35
N GLY A 145 -11.74 9.45 8.48
CA GLY A 145 -10.78 8.35 8.55
C GLY A 145 -9.53 8.62 7.72
N VAL A 146 -8.49 7.87 8.01
CA VAL A 146 -7.26 7.83 7.23
C VAL A 146 -7.34 6.65 6.26
N ILE A 147 -6.90 6.87 5.02
CA ILE A 147 -6.80 5.82 4.01
C ILE A 147 -5.39 5.88 3.44
N PRO A 148 -4.43 5.06 3.92
CA PRO A 148 -3.16 4.85 3.24
C PRO A 148 -3.35 4.44 1.79
N ASP A 149 -2.46 4.89 0.91
CA ASP A 149 -2.39 4.35 -0.44
C ASP A 149 -2.15 2.84 -0.42
N ALA A 150 -1.36 2.35 0.54
CA ALA A 150 -1.30 0.93 0.86
C ALA A 150 -0.89 0.61 2.31
N LEU A 151 -1.33 -0.55 2.78
CA LEU A 151 -0.79 -1.24 3.95
C LEU A 151 0.05 -2.42 3.47
N MET A 152 1.31 -2.47 3.87
CA MET A 152 2.24 -3.55 3.56
C MET A 152 2.50 -4.41 4.80
N TYR A 153 2.46 -5.73 4.61
CA TYR A 153 3.04 -6.72 5.53
C TYR A 153 4.34 -7.26 4.94
N TYR A 154 5.36 -7.38 5.79
CA TYR A 154 6.69 -7.83 5.37
C TYR A 154 7.32 -8.61 6.50
N LYS A 155 7.83 -9.81 6.24
CA LYS A 155 8.55 -10.60 7.23
C LYS A 155 10.03 -10.71 6.83
N ARG A 156 10.90 -10.22 7.70
CA ARG A 156 12.35 -10.43 7.59
C ARG A 156 12.72 -11.84 8.01
N GLY A 157 13.83 -12.36 7.49
CA GLY A 157 14.25 -13.75 7.69
C GLY A 157 13.61 -14.70 6.68
N ARG A 158 14.20 -15.89 6.53
CA ARG A 158 13.76 -16.84 5.51
C ARG A 158 12.44 -17.48 5.86
N GLU A 159 11.77 -18.03 4.85
CA GLU A 159 10.56 -18.81 5.06
C GLU A 159 10.86 -20.02 5.97
N GLY A 160 10.04 -20.21 7.01
CA GLY A 160 10.27 -21.23 8.05
C GLY A 160 11.08 -20.76 9.26
N GLU A 161 11.78 -19.62 9.19
CA GLU A 161 12.54 -19.07 10.32
C GLU A 161 11.69 -18.12 11.19
N VAL A 162 12.08 -17.96 12.45
CA VAL A 162 11.53 -16.92 13.33
C VAL A 162 12.05 -15.58 12.83
N GLY A 163 11.15 -14.75 12.31
CA GLY A 163 11.48 -13.53 11.61
C GLY A 163 10.66 -12.34 12.12
N ALA A 164 11.25 -11.15 12.12
CA ALA A 164 10.56 -9.93 12.53
C ALA A 164 9.46 -9.58 11.52
N MET A 165 8.23 -9.44 12.00
CA MET A 165 7.08 -9.00 11.21
C MET A 165 7.01 -7.47 11.21
N LEU A 166 7.25 -6.87 10.06
CA LEU A 166 7.15 -5.44 9.81
C LEU A 166 5.82 -5.10 9.13
N ARG A 167 5.30 -3.92 9.45
CA ARG A 167 4.12 -3.34 8.82
C ARG A 167 4.39 -1.90 8.46
N ALA A 168 3.88 -1.46 7.32
CA ALA A 168 3.98 -0.06 6.92
C ALA A 168 2.68 0.43 6.28
N PHE A 169 2.22 1.60 6.71
CA PHE A 169 1.39 2.47 5.88
C PHE A 169 2.28 3.17 4.86
N VAL A 170 1.91 3.09 3.60
CA VAL A 170 2.63 3.67 2.48
C VAL A 170 1.75 4.73 1.84
N GLU A 171 2.31 5.92 1.67
CA GLU A 171 1.75 7.05 0.96
C GLU A 171 2.61 7.33 -0.26
N VAL A 172 2.04 7.29 -1.45
CA VAL A 172 2.75 7.59 -2.70
C VAL A 172 2.39 9.00 -3.12
N ASP A 173 3.35 9.92 -3.11
CA ASP A 173 3.12 11.29 -3.58
C ASP A 173 3.63 11.43 -5.02
N ARG A 174 2.71 11.60 -5.96
CA ARG A 174 3.00 11.80 -7.39
C ARG A 174 3.30 13.25 -7.76
N ALA A 175 3.55 14.10 -6.77
CA ALA A 175 3.72 15.53 -6.93
C ALA A 175 2.54 16.26 -7.59
N THR A 176 1.34 15.67 -7.57
CA THR A 176 0.11 16.28 -8.09
C THR A 176 -0.55 17.23 -7.10
N MET A 177 -0.17 17.13 -5.82
CA MET A 177 -0.58 18.06 -4.76
C MET A 177 0.60 18.88 -4.25
N GLY A 178 0.28 20.03 -3.64
CA GLY A 178 1.27 20.87 -2.98
C GLY A 178 1.89 20.16 -1.76
N PRO A 179 3.15 20.48 -1.42
CA PRO A 179 3.88 19.82 -0.33
C PRO A 179 3.21 19.97 1.04
N GLU A 180 2.47 21.06 1.28
CA GLU A 180 1.70 21.21 2.52
C GLU A 180 0.54 20.21 2.65
N ARG A 181 -0.09 19.81 1.53
CA ARG A 181 -1.13 18.77 1.57
C ARG A 181 -0.55 17.41 1.89
N LEU A 182 0.67 17.13 1.42
CA LEU A 182 1.43 15.93 1.82
C LEU A 182 1.72 15.98 3.33
N ALA A 183 2.18 17.12 3.83
CA ALA A 183 2.43 17.33 5.25
C ALA A 183 1.16 17.18 6.12
N ALA A 184 0.00 17.63 5.64
CA ALA A 184 -1.29 17.44 6.33
C ALA A 184 -1.67 15.95 6.49
N LYS A 185 -1.20 15.06 5.61
CA LYS A 185 -1.37 13.60 5.80
C LYS A 185 -0.65 13.14 7.08
N LEU A 186 0.55 13.65 7.35
CA LEU A 186 1.30 13.31 8.57
C LEU A 186 0.49 13.64 9.83
N THR A 187 -0.14 14.82 9.88
CA THR A 187 -1.03 15.22 10.97
C THR A 187 -2.21 14.26 11.13
N SER A 188 -2.76 13.78 10.03
CA SER A 188 -3.87 12.82 10.03
C SER A 188 -3.48 11.46 10.61
N TYR A 189 -2.26 10.97 10.32
CA TYR A 189 -1.72 9.77 10.97
C TYR A 189 -1.43 9.97 12.45
N GLY A 190 -0.96 11.15 12.87
CA GLY A 190 -0.84 11.50 14.28
C GLY A 190 -2.18 11.45 15.02
N ARG A 191 -3.26 11.94 14.38
CA ARG A 191 -4.63 11.82 14.91
C ARG A 191 -5.06 10.36 15.00
N LEU A 192 -4.82 9.55 13.96
CA LEU A 192 -5.12 8.11 13.99
C LEU A 192 -4.38 7.39 15.12
N HIS A 193 -3.10 7.69 15.32
CA HIS A 193 -2.29 7.08 16.38
C HIS A 193 -2.86 7.35 17.77
N ALA A 194 -3.32 8.58 18.03
CA ALA A 194 -3.88 8.99 19.31
C ALA A 194 -5.39 8.74 19.44
N TYR A 195 -6.06 8.22 18.39
CA TYR A 195 -7.51 8.13 18.37
C TYR A 195 -8.03 7.00 19.27
N VAL A 196 -8.75 7.40 20.32
CA VAL A 196 -9.47 6.52 21.23
C VAL A 196 -10.97 6.70 21.01
N PRO A 197 -11.71 5.66 20.57
CA PRO A 197 -13.16 5.77 20.35
C PRO A 197 -13.90 6.05 21.65
N MET A 198 -14.76 7.07 21.65
CA MET A 198 -15.66 7.33 22.77
C MET A 198 -16.77 6.26 22.81
N PRO A 199 -17.01 5.58 23.95
CA PRO A 199 -18.11 4.64 24.07
C PRO A 199 -19.45 5.37 23.97
N VAL A 200 -20.19 5.17 22.89
CA VAL A 200 -21.53 5.73 22.74
C VAL A 200 -22.52 4.86 23.55
N GLY A 201 -23.15 5.42 24.59
CA GLY A 201 -24.43 4.92 25.10
C GLY A 201 -24.45 3.97 26.32
N ARG A 202 -23.36 3.73 27.07
CA ARG A 202 -23.49 2.99 28.35
C ARG A 202 -23.86 3.93 29.50
N ARG A 203 -25.16 3.96 29.86
CA ARG A 203 -25.61 4.35 31.21
C ARG A 203 -24.68 3.69 32.23
N ARG A 204 -24.13 4.48 33.15
CA ARG A 204 -23.46 4.01 34.38
C ARG A 204 -24.36 3.00 35.10
N ARG A 205 -24.23 1.73 34.78
CA ARG A 205 -24.83 0.62 35.53
C ARG A 205 -23.68 -0.35 35.84
N TYR A 206 -23.33 -0.35 37.11
CA TYR A 206 -22.48 -1.30 37.81
C TYR A 206 -21.04 -1.39 37.32
N ALA A 207 -20.19 -0.63 38.03
CA ALA A 207 -18.81 -1.02 38.24
C ALA A 207 -18.80 -2.40 38.90
N THR A 208 -18.42 -3.43 38.15
CA THR A 208 -17.87 -4.69 38.65
C THR A 208 -17.43 -5.54 37.45
N THR A 209 -16.18 -6.01 37.51
CA THR A 209 -15.51 -6.94 36.57
C THR A 209 -14.84 -6.30 35.34
N GLN A 210 -13.52 -6.10 35.45
CA GLN A 210 -12.53 -5.95 34.36
C GLN A 210 -12.98 -5.14 33.14
N GLN A 211 -13.10 -3.82 33.28
CA GLN A 211 -13.11 -2.95 32.11
C GLN A 211 -11.72 -2.96 31.49
N GLN A 212 -11.56 -3.59 30.32
CA GLN A 212 -10.37 -3.39 29.49
C GLN A 212 -10.19 -1.88 29.29
N PRO A 213 -8.98 -1.33 29.48
CA PRO A 213 -8.73 0.09 29.25
C PRO A 213 -9.18 0.43 27.83
N VAL A 214 -9.83 1.58 27.64
CA VAL A 214 -10.19 2.04 26.30
C VAL A 214 -8.88 2.32 25.56
N GLN A 215 -8.55 1.43 24.62
CA GLN A 215 -7.33 1.50 23.82
C GLN A 215 -7.60 2.21 22.49
N GLU A 216 -6.53 2.70 21.89
CA GLU A 216 -6.53 3.33 20.58
C GLU A 216 -7.06 2.37 19.52
N GLU A 217 -7.90 2.84 18.60
CA GLU A 217 -8.65 1.97 17.66
C GLU A 217 -7.72 1.08 16.82
N TRP A 218 -6.57 1.62 16.43
CA TRP A 218 -5.59 0.89 15.62
C TRP A 218 -5.04 -0.36 16.30
N ARG A 219 -5.01 -0.41 17.66
CA ARG A 219 -4.49 -1.57 18.42
C ARG A 219 -5.34 -2.83 18.24
N ARG A 220 -6.60 -2.67 17.81
CA ARG A 220 -7.48 -3.80 17.45
C ARG A 220 -7.00 -4.53 16.18
N HIS A 221 -6.29 -3.81 15.32
CA HIS A 221 -5.84 -4.31 14.02
C HIS A 221 -4.35 -4.64 14.01
N TYR A 222 -3.55 -3.96 14.83
CA TYR A 222 -2.10 -4.07 14.80
C TYR A 222 -1.50 -4.21 16.20
N PRO A 223 -0.56 -5.15 16.40
CA PRO A 223 0.15 -5.27 17.67
C PRO A 223 1.08 -4.07 17.93
N LEU A 224 1.59 -3.45 16.86
CA LEU A 224 2.39 -2.23 16.87
C LEU A 224 1.88 -1.34 15.73
N PHE A 225 1.90 -0.03 15.93
CA PHE A 225 1.47 0.90 14.89
C PHE A 225 2.36 0.73 13.64
N PRO A 226 1.77 0.57 12.44
CA PRO A 226 2.56 0.44 11.21
C PRO A 226 3.47 1.66 10.99
N ARG A 227 4.70 1.42 10.53
CA ARG A 227 5.61 2.49 10.09
C ARG A 227 4.94 3.36 9.03
N LEU A 228 5.28 4.63 8.93
CA LEU A 228 4.74 5.50 7.89
C LEU A 228 5.81 5.81 6.84
N LEU A 229 5.58 5.38 5.60
CA LEU A 229 6.51 5.51 4.49
C LEU A 229 5.92 6.43 3.42
N PHE A 230 6.57 7.56 3.17
CA PHE A 230 6.27 8.44 2.05
C PHE A 230 7.19 8.10 0.88
N VAL A 231 6.60 7.70 -0.24
CA VAL A 231 7.30 7.38 -1.48
C VAL A 231 7.04 8.49 -2.48
N LEU A 232 8.08 9.26 -2.80
CA LEU A 232 7.99 10.48 -3.59
C LEU A 232 8.31 10.18 -5.06
N ASP A 233 7.40 10.53 -5.96
CA ASP A 233 7.48 10.22 -7.38
C ASP A 233 6.92 11.38 -8.23
N GLY A 234 7.15 11.36 -9.54
CA GLY A 234 6.63 12.36 -10.47
C GLY A 234 7.29 13.74 -10.35
N THR A 235 8.41 13.84 -9.64
CA THR A 235 9.18 15.07 -9.50
C THR A 235 10.69 14.82 -9.57
N GLY A 236 11.47 15.86 -9.86
CA GLY A 236 12.93 15.80 -9.89
C GLY A 236 13.55 15.92 -8.49
N PRO A 237 14.89 15.83 -8.37
CA PRO A 237 15.59 15.87 -7.09
C PRO A 237 15.20 17.06 -6.20
N ALA A 238 15.13 18.27 -6.77
CA ALA A 238 14.71 19.46 -6.03
C ALA A 238 13.28 19.33 -5.46
N GLY A 239 12.35 18.75 -6.22
CA GLY A 239 10.98 18.56 -5.76
C GLY A 239 10.82 17.45 -4.73
N VAL A 240 11.73 16.47 -4.71
CA VAL A 240 11.86 15.48 -3.61
C VAL A 240 12.33 16.19 -2.35
N THR A 241 13.41 16.98 -2.44
CA THR A 241 13.95 17.77 -1.32
C THR A 241 12.88 18.66 -0.69
N THR A 242 12.17 19.46 -1.50
CA THR A 242 11.08 20.33 -0.99
C THR A 242 9.98 19.57 -0.25
N ARG A 243 9.67 18.34 -0.66
CA ARG A 243 8.65 17.51 0.02
C ARG A 243 9.16 16.94 1.33
N ILE A 244 10.41 16.51 1.38
CA ILE A 244 11.06 16.08 2.63
C ILE A 244 11.12 17.25 3.61
N GLU A 245 11.51 18.44 3.15
CA GLU A 245 11.53 19.67 3.95
C GLU A 245 10.14 20.02 4.48
N ALA A 246 9.08 19.90 3.68
CA ALA A 246 7.72 20.16 4.14
C ALA A 246 7.24 19.14 5.19
N LEU A 247 7.58 17.86 5.03
CA LEU A 247 7.32 16.83 6.04
C LEU A 247 8.08 17.13 7.34
N ASN A 248 9.34 17.55 7.25
CA ASN A 248 10.15 17.95 8.39
C ASN A 248 9.59 19.21 9.09
N ALA A 249 9.20 20.23 8.31
CA ALA A 249 8.58 21.44 8.85
C ALA A 249 7.30 21.10 9.63
N ALA A 250 6.44 20.22 9.11
CA ALA A 250 5.25 19.79 9.86
C ALA A 250 5.61 18.98 11.12
N ALA A 251 6.61 18.09 11.04
CA ALA A 251 7.09 17.31 12.17
C ALA A 251 7.64 18.18 13.32
N THR A 252 8.30 19.31 12.99
CA THR A 252 8.90 20.22 13.98
C THR A 252 7.91 21.26 14.52
N THR A 253 7.00 21.75 13.68
CA THR A 253 6.09 22.86 14.03
C THR A 253 4.77 22.41 14.64
N THR A 254 4.45 21.12 14.63
CA THR A 254 3.17 20.59 15.14
C THR A 254 3.40 19.82 16.46
N PRO A 255 3.17 20.43 17.64
CA PRO A 255 3.49 19.79 18.93
C PRO A 255 2.74 18.49 19.19
N THR A 256 1.53 18.35 18.65
CA THR A 256 0.70 17.14 18.79
C THR A 256 1.30 15.91 18.11
N LEU A 257 2.24 16.09 17.18
CA LEU A 257 2.96 14.99 16.53
C LEU A 257 4.14 14.45 17.36
N ALA A 258 4.59 15.16 18.40
CA ALA A 258 5.82 14.79 19.11
C ALA A 258 5.76 13.39 19.73
N GLY A 259 4.62 12.97 20.26
CA GLY A 259 4.42 11.60 20.78
C GLY A 259 4.47 10.55 19.67
N PHE A 260 3.69 10.77 18.61
CA PHE A 260 3.62 9.89 17.44
C PHE A 260 5.01 9.66 16.82
N LEU A 261 5.77 10.73 16.59
CA LEU A 261 7.08 10.64 15.93
C LEU A 261 8.17 10.00 16.81
N ARG A 262 8.00 9.94 18.14
CA ARG A 262 8.91 9.19 19.02
C ARG A 262 8.67 7.68 18.95
N GLU A 263 7.44 7.27 18.70
CA GLU A 263 7.02 5.87 18.75
C GLU A 263 6.96 5.21 17.36
N VAL A 264 6.72 6.01 16.31
CA VAL A 264 6.48 5.52 14.96
C VAL A 264 7.56 6.04 14.02
N PRO A 265 8.33 5.15 13.37
CA PRO A 265 9.22 5.53 12.28
C PRO A 265 8.43 6.13 11.12
N VAL A 266 8.73 7.40 10.81
CA VAL A 266 8.17 8.12 9.66
C VAL A 266 9.30 8.50 8.72
N LEU A 267 9.25 7.97 7.50
CA LEU A 267 10.35 8.00 6.56
C LEU A 267 9.88 8.47 5.18
N ALA A 268 10.73 9.18 4.46
CA ALA A 268 10.49 9.58 3.08
C ALA A 268 11.63 9.12 2.16
N ALA A 269 11.32 8.68 0.93
CA ALA A 269 12.31 8.32 -0.07
C ALA A 269 11.78 8.58 -1.48
N ALA A 270 12.67 8.89 -2.43
CA ALA A 270 12.31 8.97 -3.84
C ALA A 270 12.10 7.56 -4.42
N LEU A 271 11.03 7.34 -5.20
CA LEU A 271 10.78 6.06 -5.85
C LEU A 271 11.95 5.66 -6.77
N THR A 272 12.63 6.62 -7.39
CA THR A 272 13.82 6.39 -8.22
C THR A 272 14.99 5.80 -7.44
N ASP A 273 15.21 6.25 -6.19
CA ASP A 273 16.24 5.69 -5.31
C ASP A 273 15.86 4.28 -4.86
N LEU A 274 14.59 4.08 -4.50
CA LEU A 274 14.09 2.77 -4.11
C LEU A 274 14.23 1.73 -5.23
N ARG A 275 13.99 2.12 -6.48
CA ARG A 275 14.14 1.24 -7.65
C ARG A 275 15.59 0.93 -8.00
N SER A 276 16.49 1.89 -7.83
CA SER A 276 17.90 1.74 -8.23
C SER A 276 18.76 1.08 -7.17
N LYS A 277 18.51 1.38 -5.89
CA LYS A 277 19.30 0.91 -4.75
C LYS A 277 18.60 -0.20 -3.96
N GLY A 278 17.26 -0.21 -3.96
CA GLY A 278 16.45 -1.13 -3.19
C GLY A 278 15.90 -0.49 -1.91
N PRO A 279 14.74 -0.92 -1.41
CA PRO A 279 14.10 -0.31 -0.27
C PRO A 279 14.81 -0.60 1.04
N THR A 280 15.59 -1.69 1.17
CA THR A 280 16.32 -2.00 2.42
C THR A 280 17.67 -1.28 2.55
N GLU A 281 18.07 -0.53 1.54
CA GLU A 281 19.28 0.30 1.61
C GLU A 281 19.04 1.60 2.38
N ARG A 282 20.13 2.32 2.66
CA ARG A 282 20.08 3.64 3.32
C ARG A 282 19.67 4.73 2.33
N VAL A 283 18.39 4.75 2.01
CA VAL A 283 17.78 5.71 1.07
C VAL A 283 16.57 6.44 1.67
N TRP A 284 16.23 6.12 2.90
CA TRP A 284 15.09 6.71 3.59
C TRP A 284 15.54 7.83 4.52
N HIS A 285 14.87 8.97 4.40
CA HIS A 285 15.07 10.16 5.21
C HIS A 285 14.03 10.17 6.34
N PRO A 286 14.43 10.01 7.62
CA PRO A 286 13.52 10.25 8.73
C PRO A 286 13.01 11.68 8.70
N VAL A 287 11.69 11.87 8.83
CA VAL A 287 11.12 13.23 8.75
C VAL A 287 11.60 14.15 9.87
N GLN A 288 12.08 13.60 10.99
CA GLN A 288 12.66 14.37 12.11
C GLN A 288 14.11 14.78 11.88
N ASP A 289 14.83 14.08 11.01
CA ASP A 289 16.26 14.24 10.75
C ASP A 289 16.53 13.92 9.26
N PRO A 290 16.15 14.82 8.35
CA PRO A 290 16.14 14.54 6.92
C PRO A 290 17.56 14.42 6.32
N ASP A 291 18.59 14.90 7.00
CA ASP A 291 19.98 14.77 6.54
C ASP A 291 20.53 13.35 6.75
N ARG A 292 19.92 12.59 7.67
CA ARG A 292 20.28 11.20 7.92
C ARG A 292 19.56 10.27 6.95
N MET A 293 20.30 9.31 6.38
CA MET A 293 19.72 8.21 5.63
C MET A 293 19.76 6.89 6.41
N VAL A 294 18.63 6.19 6.45
CA VAL A 294 18.43 4.92 7.15
C VAL A 294 17.78 3.88 6.25
N ALA A 295 17.81 2.62 6.67
CA ALA A 295 16.99 1.58 6.05
C ALA A 295 15.60 1.59 6.71
N TRP A 296 14.54 1.36 5.93
CA TRP A 296 13.17 1.41 6.46
C TRP A 296 12.85 0.39 7.55
N SER A 297 13.66 -0.67 7.64
CA SER A 297 13.48 -1.79 8.57
C SER A 297 14.24 -1.64 9.90
N GLN A 298 14.95 -0.53 10.10
CA GLN A 298 15.67 -0.20 11.33
C GLN A 298 14.75 0.35 12.41
#